data_AF-A0A0F9F787-F1
#
_entry.id   AF-A0A0F9F787-F1
#
_cell.length_a   1.000
_cell.length_b   1.000
_cell.length_c   1.000
_cell.angle_alpha   90.00
_cell.angle_beta   90.00
_cell.angle_gamma   90.00
#
_symmetry.space_group_name_H-M   'P 1'
#
loop_
_entity.id
_entity.type
_entity.pdbx_description
1 polymer ?
#
loop_
_entity_poly.entity_id
_entity_poly.type
_entity_poly.pdbx_seq_one_letter_code
_entity_poly.pdbx_strand_id
1 'polypeptide(L)'
;MIKKHFLPAVLLLSLTVLTTCTPSVEEVPPTTVFGYTETSADTFGYRIPAMVTTAKGTVLAFAEKRVGLHDHAQNDIVLRRSLDNGKSWEAEQMIAEDGKNSLNDPCVVVLESGRILLMYQRFPYGYHARNSGWIKRADTGYETPRTTKSFLVHSDDDGGTWSEPREITRMIREENIISVGSPGRAIQLKSADHKGRIVFPLYETVPPEG
;
A
#
# COMPACT_ATOMS: atom_id res chain seq x y z
N MET A 1 91.56 19.86 7.01
CA MET A 1 90.92 18.55 7.27
C MET A 1 89.44 18.79 7.58
N ILE A 2 88.55 18.27 6.74
CA ILE A 2 87.11 18.58 6.72
C ILE A 2 86.39 17.79 7.82
N LYS A 3 85.72 18.48 8.77
CA LYS A 3 84.85 17.86 9.79
C LYS A 3 83.43 17.74 9.23
N LYS A 4 83.00 16.52 8.89
CA LYS A 4 81.61 16.21 8.53
C LYS A 4 80.73 16.30 9.79
N HIS A 5 79.73 17.17 9.79
CA HIS A 5 78.67 17.22 10.80
C HIS A 5 77.47 16.43 10.28
N PHE A 6 77.08 15.39 11.01
CA PHE A 6 75.82 14.66 10.78
C PHE A 6 74.70 15.39 11.52
N LEU A 7 73.67 15.84 10.81
CA LEU A 7 72.39 16.20 11.42
C LEU A 7 71.51 14.94 11.47
N PRO A 8 70.87 14.60 12.61
CA PRO A 8 69.86 13.56 12.63
C PRO A 8 68.54 14.13 12.08
N ALA A 9 67.97 13.47 11.09
CA ALA A 9 66.62 13.75 10.62
C ALA A 9 65.62 13.22 11.65
N VAL A 10 64.85 14.11 12.28
CA VAL A 10 63.73 13.75 13.15
C VAL A 10 62.50 13.51 12.26
N LEU A 11 62.07 12.26 12.15
CA LEU A 11 60.86 11.87 11.44
C LEU A 11 59.66 12.06 12.38
N LEU A 12 58.89 13.13 12.17
CA LEU A 12 57.61 13.35 12.86
C LEU A 12 56.54 12.46 12.21
N LEU A 13 56.19 11.36 12.87
CA LEU A 13 55.06 10.52 12.50
C LEU A 13 53.76 11.22 12.93
N SER A 14 53.01 11.80 11.98
CA SER A 14 51.66 12.29 12.25
C SER A 14 50.70 11.11 12.38
N LEU A 15 50.34 10.76 13.62
CA LEU A 15 49.35 9.72 13.90
C LEU A 15 47.95 10.25 13.57
N THR A 16 47.44 9.93 12.37
CA THR A 16 46.05 10.21 12.00
C THR A 16 45.16 9.18 12.69
N VAL A 17 44.49 9.57 13.78
CA VAL A 17 43.49 8.71 14.42
C VAL A 17 42.25 8.71 13.51
N LEU A 18 42.10 7.66 12.72
CA LEU A 18 40.86 7.36 12.00
C LEU A 18 39.82 6.93 13.03
N THR A 19 39.00 7.87 13.50
CA THR A 19 37.83 7.55 14.31
C THR A 19 36.87 6.75 13.44
N THR A 20 36.81 5.43 13.65
CA THR A 20 35.77 4.61 13.05
C THR A 20 34.45 5.00 13.70
N CYS A 21 33.69 5.87 13.05
CA CYS A 21 32.31 6.12 13.42
C CYS A 21 31.53 4.88 13.00
N THR A 22 31.35 3.93 13.92
CA THR A 22 30.42 2.83 13.71
C THR A 22 29.03 3.45 13.70
N PRO A 23 28.28 3.41 12.58
CA PRO A 23 26.91 3.90 12.59
C PRO A 23 26.13 3.08 13.61
N SER A 24 25.67 3.71 14.70
CA SER A 24 24.69 3.11 15.58
C SER A 24 23.37 3.11 14.82
N VAL A 25 22.95 1.95 14.33
CA VAL A 25 21.58 1.77 13.87
C VAL A 25 20.74 1.78 15.14
N GLU A 26 20.07 2.91 15.41
CA GLU A 26 19.06 2.98 16.45
C GLU A 26 17.94 2.01 16.05
N GLU A 27 17.72 0.98 16.86
CA GLU A 27 16.66 0.01 16.62
C GLU A 27 15.31 0.70 16.87
N VAL A 28 14.54 0.92 15.81
CA VAL A 28 13.18 1.45 15.93
C VAL A 28 12.26 0.28 16.29
N PRO A 29 11.65 0.27 17.49
CA PRO A 29 10.78 -0.84 17.87
C PRO A 29 9.55 -0.92 16.94
N PRO A 30 9.07 -2.13 16.63
CA PRO A 30 7.90 -2.28 15.77
C PRO A 30 6.68 -1.64 16.45
N THR A 31 5.92 -0.86 15.68
CA THR A 31 4.65 -0.28 16.11
C THR A 31 3.49 -1.01 15.41
N THR A 32 2.55 -1.52 16.18
CA THR A 32 1.32 -2.11 15.64
C THR A 32 0.37 -1.00 15.21
N VAL A 33 0.27 -0.78 13.90
CA VAL A 33 -0.68 0.21 13.32
C VAL A 33 -2.10 -0.36 13.34
N PHE A 34 -2.26 -1.60 12.87
CA PHE A 34 -3.52 -2.34 12.90
C PHE A 34 -3.32 -3.61 13.73
N GLY A 35 -4.12 -3.76 14.79
CA GLY A 35 -4.15 -4.96 15.64
C GLY A 35 -5.54 -5.57 15.63
N TYR A 36 -5.69 -6.82 16.11
CA TYR A 36 -7.00 -7.45 16.23
C TYR A 36 -7.96 -6.58 17.04
N THR A 37 -9.19 -6.45 16.55
CA THR A 37 -10.26 -5.71 17.23
C THR A 37 -11.49 -6.60 17.38
N GLU A 38 -12.31 -6.36 18.40
CA GLU A 38 -13.49 -7.17 18.68
C GLU A 38 -14.71 -6.28 18.93
N THR A 39 -15.88 -6.73 18.48
CA THR A 39 -17.19 -6.24 18.91
C THR A 39 -17.89 -7.34 19.70
N SER A 40 -19.12 -7.08 20.17
CA SER A 40 -19.94 -8.13 20.77
C SER A 40 -20.34 -9.25 19.79
N ALA A 41 -20.23 -9.01 18.49
CA ALA A 41 -20.65 -9.94 17.43
C ALA A 41 -19.47 -10.60 16.72
N ASP A 42 -18.36 -9.88 16.50
CA ASP A 42 -17.30 -10.29 15.56
C ASP A 42 -15.90 -9.94 16.07
N THR A 43 -14.92 -10.76 15.65
CA THR A 43 -13.48 -10.47 15.79
C THR A 43 -12.91 -10.12 14.42
N PHE A 44 -12.20 -9.01 14.32
CA PHE A 44 -11.62 -8.52 13.07
C PHE A 44 -10.11 -8.67 13.07
N GLY A 45 -9.59 -9.23 11.97
CA GLY A 45 -8.16 -9.22 11.63
C GLY A 45 -7.86 -8.24 10.50
N TYR A 46 -6.59 -7.86 10.35
CA TYR A 46 -6.15 -6.90 9.34
C TYR A 46 -5.11 -7.52 8.42
N ARG A 47 -5.28 -7.36 7.11
CA ARG A 47 -4.34 -7.87 6.11
C ARG A 47 -4.19 -6.90 4.95
N ILE A 48 -3.23 -7.21 4.07
CA ILE A 48 -3.00 -6.55 2.79
C ILE A 48 -2.71 -5.05 2.95
N PRO A 49 -1.49 -4.71 3.43
CA PRO A 49 -1.14 -3.33 3.70
C PRO A 49 -0.88 -2.55 2.41
N ALA A 50 -1.28 -1.29 2.41
CA ALA A 50 -0.87 -0.29 1.43
C ALA A 50 -0.39 0.95 2.17
N MET A 51 0.72 1.57 1.75
CA MET A 51 1.29 2.68 2.51
C MET A 51 1.96 3.72 1.61
N VAL A 52 1.73 5.00 1.93
CA VAL A 52 2.37 6.15 1.28
C VAL A 52 2.68 7.24 2.31
N THR A 53 3.65 8.09 1.96
CA THR A 53 3.95 9.32 2.67
C THR A 53 3.68 10.48 1.73
N THR A 54 2.97 11.50 2.20
CA THR A 54 2.67 12.71 1.42
C THR A 54 3.85 13.69 1.50
N ALA A 55 3.81 14.75 0.69
CA ALA A 55 4.84 15.80 0.72
C ALA A 55 4.91 16.55 2.06
N LYS A 56 3.85 16.48 2.88
CA LYS A 56 3.80 17.09 4.22
C LYS A 56 4.41 16.21 5.32
N GLY A 57 4.85 14.99 5.00
CA GLY A 57 5.33 14.01 5.97
C GLY A 57 4.22 13.17 6.61
N THR A 58 2.96 13.38 6.22
CA THR A 58 1.83 12.55 6.64
C THR A 58 2.00 11.14 6.11
N VAL A 59 1.89 10.14 6.98
CA VAL A 59 1.91 8.71 6.61
C VAL A 59 0.48 8.20 6.59
N LEU A 60 0.09 7.57 5.47
CA LEU A 60 -1.20 6.91 5.31
C LEU A 60 -0.97 5.42 5.18
N ALA A 61 -1.51 4.66 6.13
CA ALA A 61 -1.48 3.20 6.12
C ALA A 61 -2.90 2.66 5.94
N PHE A 62 -3.13 1.92 4.87
CA PHE A 62 -4.39 1.26 4.58
C PHE A 62 -4.27 -0.25 4.83
N ALA A 63 -5.40 -0.87 5.14
CA ALA A 63 -5.51 -2.30 5.27
C ALA A 63 -6.92 -2.76 4.89
N GLU A 64 -7.04 -4.06 4.64
CA GLU A 64 -8.32 -4.75 4.69
C GLU A 64 -8.65 -5.08 6.14
N LYS A 65 -9.78 -4.62 6.66
CA LYS A 65 -10.36 -5.06 7.92
C LYS A 65 -11.30 -6.22 7.63
N ARG A 66 -11.06 -7.39 8.22
CA ARG A 66 -11.73 -8.64 7.84
C ARG A 66 -12.41 -9.30 9.03
N VAL A 67 -13.68 -9.70 8.88
CA VAL A 67 -14.41 -10.49 9.90
C VAL A 67 -13.81 -11.89 10.09
N GLY A 68 -13.06 -12.38 9.09
CA GLY A 68 -12.31 -13.63 9.17
C GLY A 68 -10.95 -13.51 8.49
N LEU A 69 -10.02 -14.43 8.78
CA LEU A 69 -8.64 -14.33 8.28
C LEU A 69 -8.45 -14.82 6.83
N HIS A 70 -9.49 -15.36 6.19
CA HIS A 70 -9.45 -15.76 4.78
C HIS A 70 -9.63 -14.57 3.83
N ASP A 71 -9.41 -14.77 2.53
CA ASP A 71 -9.28 -13.65 1.57
C ASP A 71 -10.58 -12.91 1.25
N HIS A 72 -11.74 -13.58 1.36
CA HIS A 72 -13.07 -13.02 1.06
C HIS A 72 -14.00 -13.11 2.27
N ALA A 73 -13.64 -12.41 3.34
CA ALA A 73 -14.25 -12.55 4.66
C ALA A 73 -15.08 -11.33 5.06
N GLN A 74 -15.77 -10.71 4.09
CA GLN A 74 -16.50 -9.45 4.30
C GLN A 74 -15.52 -8.35 4.70
N ASN A 75 -14.63 -8.03 3.76
CA ASN A 75 -13.51 -7.16 4.00
C ASN A 75 -13.90 -5.70 3.71
N ASP A 76 -13.51 -4.81 4.61
CA ASP A 76 -13.63 -3.37 4.43
C ASP A 76 -12.25 -2.75 4.16
N ILE A 77 -12.21 -1.58 3.51
CA ILE A 77 -10.98 -0.80 3.35
C ILE A 77 -10.92 0.26 4.43
N VAL A 78 -9.86 0.25 5.23
CA VAL A 78 -9.63 1.19 6.33
C VAL A 78 -8.32 1.94 6.18
N LEU A 79 -8.21 3.07 6.88
CA LEU A 79 -7.03 3.92 6.95
C LEU A 79 -6.68 4.22 8.42
N ARG A 80 -5.39 4.26 8.71
CA ARG A 80 -4.84 5.05 9.82
C ARG A 80 -3.86 6.08 9.28
N ARG A 81 -3.96 7.30 9.81
CA ARG A 81 -3.16 8.46 9.41
C ARG A 81 -2.23 8.86 10.54
N SER A 82 -0.97 9.15 10.22
CA SER A 82 0.03 9.68 11.15
C SER A 82 0.52 11.04 10.66
N LEU A 83 0.51 12.04 11.54
CA LEU A 83 0.95 13.41 11.26
C LEU A 83 2.38 13.69 11.77
N ASP A 84 3.03 12.68 12.36
CA ASP A 84 4.32 12.81 13.05
C ASP A 84 5.35 11.77 12.58
N ASN A 85 5.28 11.40 11.28
CA ASN A 85 6.15 10.43 10.63
C ASN A 85 6.08 9.01 11.21
N GLY A 86 4.88 8.57 11.61
CA GLY A 86 4.61 7.21 12.07
C GLY A 86 4.79 6.98 13.57
N LYS A 87 5.04 8.04 14.37
CA LYS A 87 5.25 7.92 15.83
C LYS A 87 3.93 7.72 16.57
N SER A 88 2.87 8.38 16.12
CA SER A 88 1.51 8.20 16.60
C SER A 88 0.54 8.12 15.42
N TRP A 89 -0.62 7.49 15.66
CA TRP A 89 -1.63 7.23 14.66
C TRP A 89 -2.98 7.70 15.17
N GLU A 90 -3.72 8.40 14.31
CA GLU A 90 -5.09 8.77 14.57
C GLU A 90 -6.01 7.52 14.66
N ALA A 91 -7.27 7.76 15.05
CA ALA A 91 -8.29 6.73 15.04
C ALA A 91 -8.46 6.13 13.63
N GLU A 92 -8.88 4.86 13.59
CA GLU A 92 -9.22 4.19 12.33
C GLU A 92 -10.33 4.94 11.60
N GLN A 93 -10.13 5.17 10.31
CA GLN A 93 -11.11 5.74 9.40
C GLN A 93 -11.61 4.65 8.44
N MET A 94 -12.93 4.50 8.34
CA MET A 94 -13.55 3.68 7.30
C MET A 94 -13.45 4.40 5.96
N ILE A 95 -12.83 3.77 4.96
CA ILE A 95 -12.71 4.31 3.60
C ILE A 95 -13.82 3.75 2.71
N ALA A 96 -14.08 2.45 2.81
CA ALA A 96 -15.16 1.80 2.08
C ALA A 96 -15.60 0.53 2.80
N GLU A 97 -16.91 0.28 2.81
CA GLU A 97 -17.56 -0.96 3.25
C GLU A 97 -18.62 -1.37 2.22
N ASP A 98 -18.91 -2.67 2.11
CA ASP A 98 -19.92 -3.19 1.18
C ASP A 98 -20.60 -4.47 1.70
N GLY A 99 -20.98 -4.43 2.99
CA GLY A 99 -21.70 -5.50 3.67
C GLY A 99 -21.01 -6.84 3.53
N LYS A 100 -21.68 -7.83 2.91
CA LYS A 100 -21.12 -9.18 2.75
C LYS A 100 -20.08 -9.31 1.63
N ASN A 101 -19.98 -8.32 0.74
CA ASN A 101 -18.97 -8.35 -0.31
C ASN A 101 -17.60 -8.11 0.32
N SER A 102 -16.54 -8.52 -0.36
CA SER A 102 -15.17 -8.30 0.13
C SER A 102 -14.50 -7.23 -0.70
N LEU A 103 -14.10 -6.14 -0.04
CA LEU A 103 -13.26 -5.11 -0.62
C LEU A 103 -11.80 -5.47 -0.37
N ASN A 104 -11.02 -5.53 -1.44
CA ASN A 104 -9.72 -6.17 -1.43
C ASN A 104 -8.65 -5.34 -2.13
N ASP A 105 -7.41 -5.68 -1.81
CA ASP A 105 -6.20 -5.25 -2.49
C ASP A 105 -6.07 -3.73 -2.66
N PRO A 106 -6.08 -2.96 -1.55
CA PRO A 106 -5.84 -1.52 -1.62
C PRO A 106 -4.49 -1.24 -2.28
N CYS A 107 -4.49 -0.34 -3.26
CA CYS A 107 -3.30 0.10 -3.98
C CYS A 107 -3.33 1.63 -4.08
N VAL A 108 -2.30 2.30 -3.56
CA VAL A 108 -2.33 3.76 -3.37
C VAL A 108 -1.19 4.47 -4.11
N VAL A 109 -1.42 5.71 -4.54
CA VAL A 109 -0.39 6.62 -5.06
C VAL A 109 -0.65 8.05 -4.61
N VAL A 110 0.42 8.77 -4.27
CA VAL A 110 0.41 10.23 -4.08
C VAL A 110 0.92 10.87 -5.36
N LEU A 111 0.12 11.76 -5.94
CA LEU A 111 0.47 12.48 -7.17
C LEU A 111 1.31 13.71 -6.85
N GLU A 112 2.03 14.23 -7.86
CA GLU A 112 2.78 15.49 -7.77
C GLU A 112 1.89 16.68 -7.38
N SER A 113 0.60 16.64 -7.71
CA SER A 113 -0.38 17.67 -7.29
C SER A 113 -0.74 17.62 -5.81
N GLY A 114 -0.33 16.58 -5.07
CA GLY A 114 -0.74 16.31 -3.70
C GLY A 114 -2.02 15.48 -3.58
N ARG A 115 -2.78 15.29 -4.68
CA ARG A 115 -3.93 14.38 -4.69
C ARG A 115 -3.47 12.95 -4.43
N ILE A 116 -4.25 12.22 -3.64
CA ILE A 116 -4.01 10.83 -3.30
C ILE A 116 -5.07 9.99 -3.99
N LEU A 117 -4.66 8.97 -4.73
CA LEU A 117 -5.57 8.01 -5.36
C LEU A 117 -5.42 6.67 -4.67
N LEU A 118 -6.54 6.06 -4.30
CA LEU A 118 -6.60 4.70 -3.79
C LEU A 118 -7.54 3.88 -4.68
N MET A 119 -7.01 2.80 -5.24
CA MET A 119 -7.76 1.80 -5.97
C MET A 119 -7.95 0.57 -5.08
N TYR A 120 -9.11 -0.06 -5.16
CA TYR A 120 -9.39 -1.34 -4.53
C TYR A 120 -10.38 -2.14 -5.37
N GLN A 121 -10.50 -3.43 -5.09
CA GLN A 121 -11.41 -4.34 -5.77
C GLN A 121 -12.58 -4.72 -4.90
N ARG A 122 -13.69 -5.10 -5.52
CA ARG A 122 -14.87 -5.66 -4.87
C ARG A 122 -15.13 -7.05 -5.44
N PHE A 123 -15.10 -8.04 -4.56
CA PHE A 123 -15.54 -9.39 -4.83
C PHE A 123 -16.94 -9.62 -4.26
N PRO A 124 -17.91 -10.06 -5.09
CA PRO A 124 -19.23 -10.40 -4.59
C PRO A 124 -19.18 -11.54 -3.57
N TYR A 125 -20.09 -11.54 -2.60
CA TYR A 125 -20.14 -12.58 -1.57
C TYR A 125 -20.19 -14.00 -2.16
N GLY A 126 -19.19 -14.82 -1.82
CA GLY A 126 -19.05 -16.19 -2.32
C GLY A 126 -18.42 -16.32 -3.70
N TYR A 127 -17.89 -15.23 -4.28
CA TYR A 127 -17.26 -15.24 -5.59
C TYR A 127 -15.83 -14.70 -5.57
N HIS A 128 -14.96 -15.29 -6.39
CA HIS A 128 -13.56 -14.88 -6.56
C HIS A 128 -13.07 -15.17 -7.99
N ALA A 129 -11.83 -14.82 -8.32
CA ALA A 129 -11.17 -15.15 -9.58
C ALA A 129 -10.92 -16.66 -9.81
N ARG A 130 -11.15 -17.51 -8.80
CA ARG A 130 -11.00 -18.97 -8.86
C ARG A 130 -11.99 -19.66 -7.93
N ASN A 131 -12.27 -20.94 -8.18
CA ASN A 131 -12.97 -21.79 -7.22
C ASN A 131 -12.07 -22.12 -6.03
N SER A 132 -12.59 -22.04 -4.81
CA SER A 132 -11.87 -22.41 -3.58
C SER A 132 -12.86 -22.76 -2.46
N GLY A 133 -13.03 -24.06 -2.18
CA GLY A 133 -14.03 -24.52 -1.20
C GLY A 133 -15.45 -24.10 -1.60
N TRP A 134 -16.11 -23.33 -0.73
CA TRP A 134 -17.45 -22.79 -1.00
C TRP A 134 -17.44 -21.58 -1.96
N ILE A 135 -16.29 -20.91 -2.12
CA ILE A 135 -16.11 -19.80 -3.07
C ILE A 135 -16.16 -20.32 -4.50
N LYS A 136 -16.99 -19.67 -5.32
CA LYS A 136 -17.13 -19.94 -6.75
C LYS A 136 -16.39 -18.91 -7.59
N ARG A 137 -16.09 -19.25 -8.83
CA ARG A 137 -15.55 -18.30 -9.78
C ARG A 137 -16.60 -17.23 -10.11
N ALA A 138 -16.19 -15.97 -10.06
CA ALA A 138 -16.98 -14.82 -10.47
C ALA A 138 -17.33 -14.88 -11.96
N ASP A 139 -18.42 -14.21 -12.34
CA ASP A 139 -18.82 -14.09 -13.74
C ASP A 139 -17.93 -13.05 -14.45
N THR A 140 -17.59 -13.33 -15.71
CA THR A 140 -17.11 -12.31 -16.65
C THR A 140 -18.25 -11.35 -17.02
N GLY A 141 -17.99 -10.37 -17.89
CA GLY A 141 -18.97 -9.33 -18.19
C GLY A 141 -18.94 -8.22 -17.14
N TYR A 142 -19.85 -7.25 -17.23
CA TYR A 142 -19.87 -6.07 -16.34
C TYR A 142 -21.13 -5.97 -15.46
N GLU A 143 -22.23 -6.56 -15.92
CA GLU A 143 -23.57 -6.24 -15.42
C GLU A 143 -24.08 -7.22 -14.35
N THR A 144 -23.49 -8.41 -14.27
CA THR A 144 -24.00 -9.41 -13.32
C THR A 144 -23.65 -9.03 -11.88
N PRO A 145 -24.49 -9.38 -10.89
CA PRO A 145 -24.16 -9.16 -9.49
C PRO A 145 -22.97 -10.01 -9.00
N ARG A 146 -22.53 -11.01 -9.79
CA ARG A 146 -21.46 -11.96 -9.49
C ARG A 146 -20.12 -11.59 -10.13
N THR A 147 -20.06 -10.46 -10.83
CA THR A 147 -18.86 -9.92 -11.44
C THR A 147 -18.02 -9.12 -10.44
N THR A 148 -16.69 -9.25 -10.51
CA THR A 148 -15.77 -8.42 -9.71
C THR A 148 -15.76 -6.98 -10.21
N LYS A 149 -15.60 -6.01 -9.32
CA LYS A 149 -15.54 -4.58 -9.70
C LYS A 149 -14.27 -3.94 -9.18
N SER A 150 -13.79 -2.91 -9.87
CA SER A 150 -12.69 -2.07 -9.42
C SER A 150 -13.18 -0.66 -9.16
N PHE A 151 -12.75 -0.09 -8.04
CA PHE A 151 -13.14 1.23 -7.59
C PHE A 151 -11.92 2.10 -7.38
N LEU A 152 -12.12 3.40 -7.57
CA LEU A 152 -11.14 4.44 -7.30
C LEU A 152 -11.78 5.49 -6.39
N VAL A 153 -11.10 5.82 -5.30
CA VAL A 153 -11.39 6.97 -4.44
C VAL A 153 -10.19 7.91 -4.41
N HIS A 154 -10.42 9.16 -4.04
CA HIS A 154 -9.33 10.12 -3.90
C HIS A 154 -9.50 11.03 -2.69
N SER A 155 -8.38 11.55 -2.23
CA SER A 155 -8.30 12.62 -1.23
C SER A 155 -7.52 13.80 -1.79
N ASP A 156 -8.04 15.00 -1.55
CA ASP A 156 -7.41 16.28 -1.92
C ASP A 156 -6.94 17.08 -0.68
N ASP A 157 -7.12 16.53 0.52
CA ASP A 157 -6.86 17.20 1.81
C ASP A 157 -5.87 16.41 2.68
N ASP A 158 -4.87 15.78 2.04
CA ASP A 158 -3.79 15.05 2.72
C ASP A 158 -4.25 13.77 3.45
N GLY A 159 -5.31 13.13 2.95
CA GLY A 159 -5.87 11.90 3.51
C GLY A 159 -6.85 12.14 4.67
N GLY A 160 -7.38 13.35 4.82
CA GLY A 160 -8.39 13.68 5.84
C GLY A 160 -9.79 13.18 5.46
N THR A 161 -10.20 13.46 4.23
CA THR A 161 -11.48 13.04 3.65
C THR A 161 -11.27 12.38 2.29
N TRP A 162 -12.24 11.56 1.90
CA TRP A 162 -12.20 10.76 0.68
C TRP A 162 -13.47 10.95 -0.13
N SER A 163 -13.32 10.94 -1.45
CA SER A 163 -14.44 11.01 -2.38
C SER A 163 -15.34 9.77 -2.29
N GLU A 164 -16.57 9.89 -2.76
CA GLU A 164 -17.40 8.72 -3.08
C GLU A 164 -16.66 7.76 -4.04
N PRO A 165 -16.83 6.43 -3.91
CA PRO A 165 -16.24 5.46 -4.80
C PRO A 165 -16.69 5.62 -6.25
N ARG A 166 -15.72 5.77 -7.15
CA ARG A 166 -15.96 5.70 -8.59
C ARG A 166 -15.65 4.30 -9.10
N GLU A 167 -16.65 3.66 -9.67
CA GLU A 167 -16.50 2.40 -10.41
C GLU A 167 -15.70 2.65 -11.71
N ILE A 168 -14.65 1.85 -11.95
CA ILE A 168 -13.71 2.02 -13.09
C ILE A 168 -13.45 0.72 -13.86
N THR A 169 -14.19 -0.36 -13.59
CA THR A 169 -13.97 -1.69 -14.20
C THR A 169 -14.00 -1.63 -15.71
N ARG A 170 -14.98 -0.94 -16.32
CA ARG A 170 -15.07 -0.77 -17.77
C ARG A 170 -13.90 0.01 -18.38
N MET A 171 -13.17 0.78 -17.57
CA MET A 171 -12.01 1.55 -18.02
C MET A 171 -10.72 0.73 -18.02
N ILE A 172 -10.64 -0.31 -17.18
CA ILE A 172 -9.37 -1.00 -16.90
C ILE A 172 -9.40 -2.50 -17.19
N ARG A 173 -10.56 -3.08 -17.48
CA ARG A 173 -10.75 -4.53 -17.64
C ARG A 173 -11.59 -4.86 -18.87
N GLU A 174 -11.10 -5.79 -19.69
CA GLU A 174 -11.86 -6.36 -20.80
C GLU A 174 -13.03 -7.25 -20.33
N GLU A 175 -13.96 -7.55 -21.24
CA GLU A 175 -15.23 -8.18 -20.85
C GLU A 175 -15.06 -9.65 -20.43
N ASN A 176 -14.15 -10.39 -21.06
CA ASN A 176 -13.86 -11.80 -20.80
C ASN A 176 -12.85 -12.03 -19.65
N ILE A 177 -12.47 -10.98 -18.93
CA ILE A 177 -11.45 -11.01 -17.88
C ILE A 177 -12.08 -10.85 -16.49
N ILE A 178 -11.48 -11.47 -15.48
CA ILE A 178 -11.74 -11.19 -14.06
C ILE A 178 -10.50 -10.54 -13.45
N SER A 179 -10.63 -9.31 -12.96
CA SER A 179 -9.55 -8.66 -12.22
C SER A 179 -9.49 -9.22 -10.80
N VAL A 180 -8.26 -9.38 -10.29
CA VAL A 180 -7.97 -9.91 -8.95
C VAL A 180 -7.35 -8.86 -8.04
N GLY A 181 -6.56 -7.93 -8.61
CA GLY A 181 -5.98 -6.81 -7.88
C GLY A 181 -4.48 -6.98 -7.69
N SER A 182 -3.81 -5.91 -7.27
CA SER A 182 -2.40 -5.96 -6.88
C SER A 182 -2.17 -4.91 -5.80
N PRO A 183 -2.08 -5.34 -4.53
CA PRO A 183 -2.06 -4.42 -3.40
C PRO A 183 -0.74 -3.65 -3.29
N GLY A 184 -0.74 -2.65 -2.43
CA GLY A 184 0.45 -1.91 -2.06
C GLY A 184 0.46 -0.53 -2.71
N ARG A 185 1.36 -0.30 -3.66
CA ARG A 185 1.63 1.05 -4.14
C ARG A 185 1.72 1.13 -5.66
N ALA A 186 1.00 2.11 -6.20
CA ALA A 186 1.10 2.57 -7.58
C ALA A 186 2.13 3.71 -7.69
N ILE A 187 2.50 4.08 -8.92
CA ILE A 187 3.47 5.14 -9.18
C ILE A 187 2.95 6.17 -10.17
N GLN A 188 3.45 7.40 -10.06
CA GLN A 188 3.34 8.40 -11.10
C GLN A 188 4.69 8.50 -11.82
N LEU A 189 4.68 8.35 -13.14
CA LEU A 189 5.88 8.36 -13.96
C LEU A 189 6.47 9.77 -14.07
N LYS A 190 7.80 9.83 -13.94
CA LYS A 190 8.59 11.07 -14.06
C LYS A 190 9.44 11.12 -15.34
N SER A 191 9.47 10.04 -16.12
CA SER A 191 10.19 9.99 -17.40
C SER A 191 9.61 10.99 -18.39
N ALA A 192 10.47 11.60 -19.23
CA ALA A 192 10.07 12.67 -20.13
C ALA A 192 8.90 12.28 -21.05
N ASP A 193 8.95 11.09 -21.65
CA ASP A 193 7.96 10.65 -22.64
C ASP A 193 6.57 10.34 -22.04
N HIS A 194 6.50 10.10 -20.73
CA HIS A 194 5.27 9.68 -20.04
C HIS A 194 5.03 10.45 -18.74
N LYS A 195 5.59 11.66 -18.61
CA LYS A 195 5.50 12.44 -17.39
C LYS A 195 4.05 12.63 -16.95
N GLY A 196 3.79 12.36 -15.68
CA GLY A 196 2.47 12.50 -15.07
C GLY A 196 1.55 11.30 -15.27
N ARG A 197 1.90 10.32 -16.11
CA ARG A 197 1.13 9.07 -16.25
C ARG A 197 1.12 8.31 -14.94
N ILE A 198 -0.04 7.83 -14.54
CA ILE A 198 -0.24 7.06 -13.32
C ILE A 198 -0.30 5.57 -13.70
N VAL A 199 0.43 4.73 -12.99
CA VAL A 199 0.53 3.30 -13.27
C VAL A 199 0.17 2.54 -12.01
N PHE A 200 -0.97 1.85 -12.07
CA PHE A 200 -1.37 0.84 -11.09
C PHE A 200 -0.97 -0.54 -11.61
N PRO A 201 -0.31 -1.38 -10.81
CA PRO A 201 -0.18 -2.79 -11.12
C PRO A 201 -1.56 -3.46 -11.03
N LEU A 202 -1.81 -4.42 -11.92
CA LEU A 202 -3.03 -5.23 -11.91
C LEU A 202 -2.65 -6.68 -12.20
N TYR A 203 -3.32 -7.59 -11.50
CA TYR A 203 -3.33 -9.01 -11.82
C TYR A 203 -4.74 -9.41 -12.24
N GLU A 204 -4.81 -10.18 -13.32
CA GLU A 204 -6.04 -10.54 -14.00
C GLU A 204 -6.00 -12.00 -14.40
N THR A 205 -7.19 -12.62 -14.48
CA THR A 205 -7.34 -13.99 -14.95
C THR A 205 -8.31 -14.05 -16.11
N VAL A 206 -7.97 -14.85 -17.11
CA VAL A 206 -8.86 -15.26 -18.19
C VAL A 206 -9.42 -16.62 -17.77
N PRO A 207 -10.73 -16.75 -17.51
CA PRO A 207 -11.34 -18.04 -17.26
C PRO A 207 -11.11 -18.98 -18.46
N PRO A 208 -10.77 -20.27 -18.26
CA PRO A 208 -10.72 -21.22 -19.35
C PRO A 208 -12.04 -21.23 -20.12
N GLU A 209 -11.94 -21.29 -21.45
CA GLU A 209 -13.09 -21.56 -22.32
C GLU A 209 -13.74 -22.88 -21.87
N GLY A 210 -15.07 -22.88 -21.86
CA GLY A 210 -15.87 -24.03 -21.43
C GLY A 210 -15.71 -25.24 -22.33
#